data_AF-A0A520JLU7-F1
#
_entry.id   AF-A0A520JLU7-F1
#
_cell.length_a   1.000
_cell.length_b   1.000
_cell.length_c   1.000
_cell.angle_alpha   90.00
_cell.angle_beta   90.00
_cell.angle_gamma   90.00
#
_symmetry.space_group_name_H-M   'P 1'
#
loop_
_entity.id
_entity.type
_entity.pdbx_description
1 polymer ?
#
loop_
_entity_poly.entity_id
_entity_poly.type
_entity_poly.pdbx_seq_one_letter_code
_entity_poly.pdbx_strand_id
1 'polypeptide(L)'
;MQNPIMIRGHTDSVPYGDPRAMNNWMLSSGRAEATRRRLLSGGTPEQRFERIEGVADREPLIVKDPADPRNRRVAITLLYRRGIFAK
;
A
#
# COMPACT_ATOMS: atom_id res chain seq x y z
N MET A 1 7.68 -9.23 -21.44
CA MET A 1 6.60 -8.61 -20.62
C MET A 1 7.03 -8.60 -19.17
N GLN A 2 6.84 -7.49 -18.46
CA GLN A 2 7.24 -7.33 -17.05
C GLN A 2 6.12 -7.80 -16.10
N ASN A 3 6.49 -8.18 -14.89
CA ASN A 3 5.53 -8.55 -13.84
C ASN A 3 4.67 -7.33 -13.41
N PRO A 4 3.38 -7.48 -13.12
CA PRO A 4 2.58 -6.39 -12.56
C PRO A 4 3.04 -6.02 -11.14
N ILE A 5 2.60 -4.86 -10.66
CA ILE A 5 2.93 -4.29 -9.35
C ILE A 5 1.63 -4.04 -8.58
N MET A 6 1.62 -4.41 -7.31
CA MET A 6 0.61 -3.97 -6.35
C MET A 6 1.28 -3.13 -5.26
N ILE A 7 0.62 -2.06 -4.82
CA ILE A 7 1.10 -1.18 -3.76
C ILE A 7 0.08 -1.15 -2.64
N ARG A 8 0.53 -1.44 -1.41
CA ARG A 8 -0.32 -1.41 -0.22
C ARG A 8 0.22 -0.44 0.82
N GLY A 9 -0.63 0.46 1.30
CA GLY A 9 -0.32 1.39 2.39
C GLY A 9 -0.80 0.87 3.74
N HIS A 10 0.00 1.09 4.79
CA HIS A 10 -0.30 0.74 6.16
C HIS A 10 -0.08 1.94 7.10
N THR A 11 -0.84 1.98 8.18
CA THR A 11 -0.62 2.89 9.32
C THR A 11 -0.36 2.07 10.58
N ASP A 12 0.08 2.75 11.64
CA ASP A 12 -0.04 2.23 13.00
C ASP A 12 -1.47 2.44 13.52
N SER A 13 -1.75 1.92 14.73
CA SER A 13 -3.08 2.02 15.36
C SER A 13 -3.37 3.38 15.98
N VAL A 14 -2.43 4.32 15.93
CA VAL A 14 -2.65 5.67 16.47
C VAL A 14 -3.72 6.36 15.60
N PRO A 15 -4.81 6.88 16.18
CA PRO A 15 -5.81 7.60 15.41
C PRO A 15 -5.19 8.79 14.68
N TYR A 16 -5.42 8.86 13.38
CA TYR A 16 -5.00 9.98 12.55
C TYR A 16 -6.19 10.85 12.20
N GLY A 17 -6.01 12.17 12.31
CA GLY A 17 -6.95 13.19 11.84
C GLY A 17 -8.35 13.10 12.45
N ASP A 18 -9.30 13.77 11.80
CA ASP A 18 -10.72 13.64 12.11
C ASP A 18 -11.22 12.30 11.54
N PRO A 19 -11.76 11.38 12.36
CA PRO A 19 -12.29 10.10 11.91
C PRO A 19 -13.29 10.17 10.74
N ARG A 20 -14.01 11.29 10.60
CA ARG A 20 -15.03 11.52 9.56
C ARG A 20 -14.47 12.15 8.28
N ALA A 21 -13.30 12.76 8.32
CA ALA A 21 -12.73 13.50 7.19
C ALA A 21 -11.39 12.93 6.71
N MET A 22 -10.51 12.55 7.62
CA MET A 22 -9.20 12.00 7.30
C MET A 22 -8.78 11.05 8.40
N ASN A 23 -8.92 9.76 8.14
CA ASN A 23 -8.62 8.69 9.09
C ASN A 23 -7.55 7.74 8.52
N ASN A 24 -7.19 6.71 9.29
CA ASN A 24 -6.17 5.74 8.87
C ASN A 24 -6.48 5.01 7.55
N TRP A 25 -7.76 4.85 7.19
CA TRP A 25 -8.16 4.30 5.88
C TRP A 25 -7.80 5.23 4.73
N MET A 26 -8.13 6.51 4.87
CA MET A 26 -7.81 7.51 3.85
C MET A 26 -6.31 7.78 3.78
N LEU A 27 -5.64 7.84 4.93
CA LEU A 27 -4.19 8.05 5.00
C LEU A 27 -3.41 6.89 4.34
N SER A 28 -3.76 5.64 4.65
CA SER A 28 -3.10 4.47 4.06
C SER A 28 -3.30 4.41 2.55
N SER A 29 -4.53 4.61 2.07
CA SER A 29 -4.85 4.66 0.64
C SER A 29 -4.12 5.79 -0.07
N GLY A 30 -4.09 6.99 0.53
CA GLY A 30 -3.38 8.15 0.00
C GLY A 30 -1.87 7.94 -0.11
N ARG A 31 -1.26 7.25 0.87
CA ARG A 31 0.17 6.87 0.80
C ARG A 31 0.46 5.88 -0.31
N ALA A 32 -0.43 4.91 -0.54
CA ALA A 32 -0.30 3.96 -1.65
C ALA A 32 -0.36 4.70 -3.00
N GLU A 33 -1.33 5.61 -3.19
CA GLU A 33 -1.44 6.43 -4.40
C GLU A 33 -0.25 7.37 -4.60
N ALA A 34 0.21 8.05 -3.53
CA ALA A 34 1.40 8.90 -3.60
C ALA A 34 2.64 8.12 -4.03
N THR A 35 2.79 6.88 -3.56
CA THR A 35 3.88 5.98 -3.96
C THR A 35 3.75 5.59 -5.43
N ARG A 36 2.55 5.21 -5.89
CA ARG A 36 2.27 4.91 -7.32
C ARG A 36 2.67 6.09 -8.22
N ARG A 37 2.21 7.30 -7.89
CA ARG A 37 2.55 8.54 -8.61
C ARG A 37 4.06 8.80 -8.63
N ARG A 38 4.76 8.53 -7.53
CA ARG A 38 6.21 8.70 -7.45
C ARG A 38 6.98 7.71 -8.34
N LEU A 39 6.51 6.46 -8.41
CA LEU A 39 7.09 5.44 -9.30
C LEU A 39 6.81 5.73 -10.77
N LEU A 40 5.60 6.21 -11.08
CA LEU A 40 5.23 6.67 -12.41
C LEU A 40 6.13 7.81 -12.88
N SER A 41 6.34 8.84 -12.04
CA SER A 41 7.24 9.94 -12.36
C SER A 41 8.72 9.53 -12.42
N GLY A 42 9.06 8.40 -11.81
CA GLY A 42 10.38 7.76 -11.92
C GLY A 42 10.57 6.86 -13.15
N GLY A 43 9.58 6.77 -14.05
CA GLY A 43 9.68 6.02 -15.30
C GLY A 43 9.09 4.60 -15.27
N THR A 44 8.39 4.22 -14.19
CA THR A 44 7.61 2.97 -14.19
C THR A 44 6.37 3.14 -15.06
N PRO A 45 6.15 2.33 -16.11
CA PRO A 45 4.98 2.48 -16.98
C PRO A 45 3.66 2.26 -16.22
N GLU A 46 2.64 3.06 -16.52
CA GLU A 46 1.32 3.00 -15.88
C GLU A 46 0.71 1.59 -15.95
N GLN A 47 0.90 0.90 -17.08
CA GLN A 47 0.34 -0.44 -17.31
C GLN A 47 0.94 -1.53 -16.41
N ARG A 48 2.00 -1.21 -15.65
CA ARG A 48 2.57 -2.15 -14.67
C ARG A 48 1.78 -2.16 -13.36
N PHE A 49 1.00 -1.14 -13.03
CA PHE A 49 0.27 -1.09 -11.77
C PHE A 49 -1.06 -1.84 -11.92
N GLU A 50 -1.20 -2.97 -11.20
CA GLU A 50 -2.43 -3.77 -11.21
C GLU A 50 -3.49 -3.16 -10.29
N ARG A 51 -3.08 -2.73 -9.08
CA ARG A 51 -3.95 -2.09 -8.09
C ARG A 51 -3.15 -1.41 -6.97
N ILE A 52 -3.82 -0.53 -6.24
CA ILE A 52 -3.37 0.00 -4.95
C ILE A 52 -4.38 -0.36 -3.85
N GLU A 53 -3.90 -0.44 -2.61
CA GLU A 53 -4.72 -0.79 -1.45
C GLU A 53 -4.32 0.06 -0.24
N GLY A 54 -5.29 0.48 0.57
CA GLY A 54 -5.06 1.03 1.90
C GLY A 54 -5.73 0.15 2.94
N VAL A 55 -4.95 -0.36 3.90
CA VAL A 55 -5.45 -1.30 4.91
C VAL A 55 -5.48 -0.74 6.33
N ALA A 56 -5.29 0.58 6.47
CA ALA A 56 -5.20 1.25 7.75
C ALA A 56 -4.23 0.53 8.70
N ASP A 57 -4.68 0.26 9.92
CA ASP A 57 -3.99 -0.41 11.02
C ASP A 57 -4.34 -1.91 11.15
N ARG A 58 -5.01 -2.50 10.15
CA ARG A 58 -5.52 -3.88 10.22
C ARG A 58 -4.47 -4.96 10.07
N GLU A 59 -3.31 -4.62 9.53
CA GLU A 59 -2.20 -5.55 9.27
C GLU A 59 -0.89 -5.00 9.86
N PRO A 60 -0.75 -4.95 11.20
CA PRO A 60 0.48 -4.49 11.84
C PRO A 60 1.63 -5.46 11.55
N LEU A 61 2.81 -4.92 11.25
CA LEU A 61 4.04 -5.70 11.15
C LEU A 61 4.47 -6.22 12.53
N ILE A 62 4.28 -5.38 13.55
CA ILE A 62 4.61 -5.67 14.94
C ILE A 62 3.30 -5.83 15.70
N VAL A 63 2.74 -7.03 15.63
CA VAL A 63 1.43 -7.36 16.21
C VAL A 63 1.36 -7.06 17.72
N LYS A 64 2.47 -7.29 18.43
CA LYS A 64 2.56 -7.04 19.88
C LYS A 64 2.53 -5.57 20.28
N ASP A 65 2.79 -4.67 19.34
CA ASP A 65 2.75 -3.22 19.55
C ASP A 65 2.16 -2.53 18.30
N PRO A 66 0.82 -2.50 18.16
CA PRO A 66 0.16 -1.91 16.99
C PRO A 66 0.45 -0.42 16.80
N ALA A 67 0.85 0.30 17.86
CA ALA A 67 1.20 1.72 17.82
C ALA A 67 2.67 1.96 17.39
N ASP A 68 3.48 0.91 17.24
CA ASP A 68 4.88 1.03 16.85
C ASP A 68 5.02 1.76 15.49
N PRO A 69 5.84 2.82 15.40
CA PRO A 69 6.02 3.59 14.17
C PRO A 69 6.44 2.76 12.96
N ARG A 70 7.09 1.61 13.16
CA ARG A 70 7.47 0.67 12.08
C ARG A 70 6.26 0.04 11.38
N ASN A 71 5.07 0.09 11.99
CA ASN A 71 3.83 -0.31 11.32
C ASN A 71 3.43 0.66 10.19
N ARG A 72 3.89 1.92 10.23
CA ARG A 72 3.70 2.92 9.15
C ARG A 72 4.62 2.59 7.98
N ARG A 73 4.10 1.84 7.00
CA ARG A 73 4.88 1.36 5.86
C ARG A 73 4.07 1.35 4.57
N VAL A 74 4.77 1.30 3.44
CA VAL A 74 4.19 0.99 2.13
C VAL A 74 4.87 -0.26 1.60
N ALA A 75 4.09 -1.27 1.22
CA ALA A 75 4.58 -2.48 0.57
C ALA A 75 4.41 -2.35 -0.95
N ILE A 76 5.45 -2.70 -1.70
CA ILE A 76 5.42 -2.77 -3.16
C ILE A 76 5.72 -4.21 -3.55
N THR A 77 4.76 -4.87 -4.19
CA THR A 77 4.82 -6.31 -4.49
C THR A 77 4.86 -6.54 -5.99
N LEU A 78 5.86 -7.29 -6.47
CA LEU A 78 5.87 -7.83 -7.83
C LEU A 78 4.95 -9.03 -7.91
N LEU A 79 3.88 -8.92 -8.69
CA LEU A 79 2.89 -9.99 -8.86
C LEU A 79 3.37 -11.00 -9.91
N TYR A 80 2.90 -12.24 -9.80
CA TYR A 80 3.07 -13.20 -10.87
C TYR A 80 2.24 -12.80 -12.10
N ARG A 81 2.75 -13.14 -13.29
CA ARG A 81 1.99 -12.97 -14.53
C ARG A 81 0.82 -13.96 -14.54
N ARG A 82 -0.39 -13.48 -14.83
CA ARG A 82 -1.55 -14.34 -15.15
C ARG A 82 -1.15 -15.28 -16.30
N GLY A 83 -1.05 -16.58 -16.02
CA GLY A 83 -0.77 -17.61 -17.04
C GLY A 83 0.37 -18.57 -16.73
N ILE A 84 1.26 -18.30 -15.76
CA ILE A 84 2.38 -19.22 -15.45
C ILE A 84 2.04 -20.23 -14.34
N PHE A 85 1.15 -19.87 -13.42
CA PHE A 85 0.81 -20.70 -12.25
C PHE A 85 -0.70 -20.87 -12.02
N ALA A 86 -1.54 -20.31 -12.90
CA ALA A 86 -2.97 -20.58 -12.88
C ALA A 86 -3.22 -21.89 -13.65
N LYS A 87 -2.98 -23.02 -12.98
CA LYS A 87 -3.55 -24.32 -13.32
C LYS A 87 -4.35 -24.79 -12.12
#